data_AF-A0A9K3CRE1-F1
#
_entry.id   AF-A0A9K3CRE1-F1
#
_cell.length_a   1.000
_cell.length_b   1.000
_cell.length_c   1.000
_cell.angle_alpha   90.00
_cell.angle_beta   90.00
_cell.angle_gamma   90.00
#
_symmetry.space_group_name_H-M   'P 1'
#
loop_
_entity.id
_entity.type
_entity.pdbx_description
1 polymer ?
#
loop_
_entity_poly.entity_id
_entity_poly.type
_entity_poly.pdbx_seq_one_letter_code
_entity_poly.pdbx_strand_id
1 'polypeptide(L)'
;MLSSHSLCWGDMIGCQEQTCTQAVGSEGSHSHSECTVCAALRAHPNAEEVSPLTGFAVPTHLGVSLIPGAGVGRFLDVGVRKGHPIRVQVVGSPSLPCYRGEEELVPVVQSKGVQYVEYFGHAGPQDAPETRGLLLLNDPPNYSNHKTGEEAAMRIVYEGGRKVYRATRDLVAGEELTQDYREYGLVQWYEEWLDSHGRQSSRALGHALSEGEGS
;
A
#
# COMPACT_ATOMS: atom_id res chain seq x y z
N MET A 1 1.93 36.24 2.66
CA MET A 1 1.12 35.24 3.40
C MET A 1 0.86 34.10 2.43
N LEU A 2 1.73 33.10 2.43
CA LEU A 2 1.57 31.91 1.58
C LEU A 2 0.80 30.88 2.40
N SER A 3 -0.42 30.60 1.97
CA SER A 3 -1.29 29.58 2.53
C SER A 3 -0.69 28.21 2.20
N SER A 4 -0.31 27.47 3.24
CA SER A 4 0.02 26.05 3.19
C SER A 4 -1.23 25.26 2.82
N HIS A 5 -1.31 24.80 1.57
CA HIS A 5 -2.26 23.76 1.20
C HIS A 5 -1.72 22.43 1.70
N SER A 6 -2.34 21.90 2.74
CA SER A 6 -2.15 20.54 3.22
C SER A 6 -2.65 19.59 2.13
N LEU A 7 -1.74 18.92 1.43
CA LEU A 7 -2.08 17.86 0.48
C LEU A 7 -2.56 16.65 1.27
N CYS A 8 -3.87 16.57 1.52
CA CYS A 8 -4.53 15.39 2.06
C CYS A 8 -4.97 14.49 0.90
N TRP A 9 -4.76 13.18 1.03
CA TRP A 9 -5.03 12.17 0.00
C TRP A 9 -6.49 12.14 -0.51
N GLY A 10 -7.43 12.72 0.24
CA GLY A 10 -8.84 12.85 -0.14
C GLY A 10 -9.11 13.76 -1.36
N ASP A 11 -8.21 14.68 -1.71
CA ASP A 11 -8.48 15.65 -2.79
C ASP A 11 -8.18 15.12 -4.20
N MET A 12 -7.43 14.01 -4.33
CA MET A 12 -7.04 13.44 -5.64
C MET A 12 -7.95 12.30 -6.12
N ILE A 13 -8.85 11.83 -5.26
CA ILE A 13 -9.93 10.93 -5.63
C ILE A 13 -11.19 11.73 -5.35
N GLY A 14 -11.96 12.11 -6.39
CA GLY A 14 -13.23 12.83 -6.22
C GLY A 14 -14.33 12.01 -5.53
N CYS A 15 -14.03 11.34 -4.43
CA CYS A 15 -14.95 10.59 -3.59
C CYS A 15 -15.14 11.37 -2.29
N GLN A 16 -16.29 12.04 -2.19
CA GLN A 16 -16.83 12.44 -0.91
C GLN A 16 -16.95 11.19 -0.02
N GLU A 17 -16.38 11.26 1.18
CA GLU A 17 -16.49 10.24 2.21
C GLU A 17 -17.98 9.90 2.44
N GLN A 18 -18.40 8.69 2.07
CA GLN A 18 -19.66 8.13 2.54
C GLN A 18 -19.36 6.87 3.32
N THR A 19 -19.53 6.97 4.64
CA THR A 19 -19.54 5.85 5.57
C THR A 19 -20.63 4.88 5.18
N CYS A 20 -20.27 3.62 4.94
CA CYS A 20 -21.24 2.55 4.69
C CYS A 20 -21.96 2.20 6.01
N THR A 21 -23.04 2.93 6.33
CA THR A 21 -24.02 2.49 7.33
C THR A 21 -25.38 2.34 6.65
N GLN A 22 -25.77 1.08 6.47
CA GLN A 22 -27.10 0.53 6.17
C GLN A 22 -28.11 1.40 5.40
N ALA A 23 -28.52 0.93 4.22
CA ALA A 23 -29.81 1.30 3.66
C ALA A 23 -30.51 0.06 3.08
N VAL A 24 -31.41 -0.52 3.89
CA VAL A 24 -32.54 -1.31 3.39
C VAL A 24 -33.60 -0.32 2.90
N GLY A 25 -33.91 -0.37 1.60
CA GLY A 25 -35.16 0.14 1.03
C GLY A 25 -35.20 1.64 0.69
N SER A 26 -35.01 1.97 -0.58
CA SER A 26 -35.95 2.77 -1.39
C SER A 26 -35.36 3.01 -2.78
N GLU A 27 -36.12 2.66 -3.82
CA GLU A 27 -35.76 2.88 -5.21
C GLU A 27 -35.79 4.38 -5.53
N GLY A 28 -34.62 4.96 -5.79
CA GLY A 28 -34.48 6.30 -6.33
C GLY A 28 -33.12 6.40 -7.03
N SER A 29 -33.13 6.66 -8.34
CA SER A 29 -31.94 6.74 -9.19
C SER A 29 -31.00 7.86 -8.74
N HIS A 30 -30.13 7.55 -7.78
CA HIS A 30 -28.92 8.29 -7.48
C HIS A 30 -27.78 7.47 -8.08
N SER A 31 -26.87 8.11 -8.81
CA SER A 31 -25.61 7.48 -9.19
C SER A 31 -24.87 7.13 -7.90
N HIS A 32 -25.01 5.90 -7.42
CA HIS A 32 -24.27 5.42 -6.27
C HIS A 32 -22.79 5.44 -6.65
N SER A 33 -22.06 6.44 -6.16
CA SER A 33 -20.60 6.40 -6.16
C SER A 33 -20.20 5.14 -5.42
N GLU A 34 -19.51 4.24 -6.11
CA GLU A 34 -19.08 2.98 -5.52
C GLU A 34 -18.17 3.26 -4.31
N CYS A 35 -18.42 2.57 -3.19
CA CYS A 35 -17.52 2.64 -2.03
C CYS A 35 -16.11 2.21 -2.45
N THR A 36 -15.10 2.96 -2.03
CA THR A 36 -13.68 2.73 -2.39
C THR A 36 -13.18 1.34 -2.04
N VAL A 37 -13.67 0.76 -0.94
CA VAL A 37 -13.37 -0.63 -0.53
C VAL A 37 -13.95 -1.64 -1.53
N CYS A 38 -15.19 -1.45 -1.98
CA CYS A 38 -15.81 -2.32 -2.97
C CYS A 38 -15.07 -2.25 -4.32
N ALA A 39 -14.67 -1.05 -4.73
CA ALA A 39 -13.86 -0.86 -5.94
C ALA A 39 -12.50 -1.59 -5.82
N ALA A 40 -11.85 -1.49 -4.65
CA ALA A 40 -10.59 -2.19 -4.36
C ALA A 40 -10.72 -3.71 -4.44
N LEU A 41 -11.76 -4.28 -3.81
CA LEU A 41 -12.03 -5.72 -3.83
C LEU A 41 -12.43 -6.21 -5.23
N ARG A 42 -13.16 -5.40 -6.00
CA ARG A 42 -13.49 -5.73 -7.40
C ARG A 42 -12.24 -5.77 -8.28
N ALA A 43 -11.32 -4.82 -8.10
CA ALA A 43 -10.06 -4.77 -8.83
C ALA A 43 -9.11 -5.91 -8.41
N HIS A 44 -9.20 -6.36 -7.15
CA HIS A 44 -8.32 -7.38 -6.57
C HIS A 44 -9.12 -8.39 -5.74
N PRO A 45 -9.84 -9.32 -6.37
CA PRO A 45 -10.75 -10.24 -5.68
C PRO A 45 -10.04 -11.18 -4.71
N ASN A 46 -8.75 -11.42 -4.91
CA ASN A 46 -7.92 -12.27 -4.06
C ASN A 46 -7.13 -11.46 -3.02
N ALA A 47 -7.39 -10.16 -2.84
CA ALA A 47 -6.61 -9.30 -1.95
C ALA A 47 -6.65 -9.76 -0.48
N GLU A 48 -7.66 -10.53 -0.07
CA GLU A 48 -7.86 -11.03 1.30
C GLU A 48 -7.51 -12.52 1.45
N GLU A 49 -7.16 -13.19 0.36
CA GLU A 49 -6.87 -14.63 0.38
C GLU A 49 -5.54 -14.90 1.11
N VAL A 50 -5.56 -15.82 2.08
CA VAL A 50 -4.35 -16.36 2.72
C VAL A 50 -3.82 -17.52 1.87
N SER A 51 -2.82 -17.25 1.04
CA SER A 51 -2.21 -18.30 0.22
C SER A 51 -0.81 -17.93 -0.27
N PRO A 52 -0.04 -18.92 -0.77
CA PRO A 52 1.23 -18.64 -1.43
C PRO A 52 1.10 -17.71 -2.64
N LEU A 53 -0.07 -17.64 -3.28
CA LEU A 53 -0.32 -16.78 -4.44
C LEU A 53 -0.37 -15.30 -4.06
N THR A 54 -0.87 -14.96 -2.88
CA THR A 54 -0.92 -13.57 -2.38
C THR A 54 0.27 -13.24 -1.49
N GLY A 55 0.85 -14.28 -0.88
CA GLY A 55 1.88 -14.20 0.14
C GLY A 55 1.33 -13.93 1.54
N PHE A 56 0.04 -13.67 1.74
CA PHE A 56 -0.50 -13.45 3.08
C PHE A 56 -0.44 -14.75 3.89
N ALA A 57 0.05 -14.64 5.12
CA ALA A 57 0.23 -15.76 6.05
C ALA A 57 -0.80 -15.74 7.19
N VAL A 58 -1.56 -14.66 7.32
CA VAL A 58 -2.61 -14.49 8.34
C VAL A 58 -3.86 -13.88 7.68
N PRO A 59 -5.07 -14.21 8.18
CA PRO A 59 -6.31 -13.62 7.68
C PRO A 59 -6.38 -12.10 7.91
N THR A 60 -6.82 -11.38 6.87
CA THR A 60 -6.99 -9.93 6.86
C THR A 60 -8.14 -9.55 5.95
N HIS A 61 -8.77 -8.41 6.21
CA HIS A 61 -9.75 -7.79 5.32
C HIS A 61 -9.37 -6.35 4.95
N LEU A 62 -9.97 -5.84 3.87
CA LEU A 62 -9.92 -4.44 3.47
C LEU A 62 -11.07 -3.67 4.10
N GLY A 63 -10.79 -2.45 4.54
CA GLY A 63 -11.76 -1.54 5.13
C GLY A 63 -11.43 -0.10 4.83
N VAL A 64 -12.26 0.83 5.29
CA VAL A 64 -11.90 2.25 5.31
C VAL A 64 -10.81 2.43 6.36
N SER A 65 -9.71 3.09 5.99
CA SER A 65 -8.59 3.35 6.89
C SER A 65 -9.05 4.18 8.10
N LEU A 66 -8.43 3.93 9.25
CA LEU A 66 -8.62 4.74 10.46
C LEU A 66 -7.81 6.04 10.40
N ILE A 67 -6.92 6.18 9.42
CA ILE A 67 -6.17 7.40 9.17
C ILE A 67 -7.02 8.33 8.29
N PRO A 68 -7.36 9.55 8.76
CA PRO A 68 -8.19 10.48 8.00
C PRO A 68 -7.65 10.73 6.59
N GLY A 69 -8.52 10.61 5.58
CA GLY A 69 -8.16 10.83 4.18
C GLY A 69 -7.27 9.76 3.51
N ALA A 70 -6.86 8.70 4.22
CA ALA A 70 -5.98 7.66 3.65
C ALA A 70 -6.73 6.64 2.76
N GLY A 71 -8.05 6.71 2.71
CA GLY A 71 -8.86 5.84 1.85
C GLY A 71 -8.98 4.42 2.39
N VAL A 72 -8.37 3.44 1.71
CA VAL A 72 -8.48 2.01 2.04
C VAL A 72 -7.33 1.59 2.97
N GLY A 73 -7.65 0.86 4.03
CA GLY A 73 -6.71 0.20 4.92
C GLY A 73 -6.91 -1.31 4.93
N ARG A 74 -5.92 -2.03 5.44
CA ARG A 74 -5.97 -3.48 5.66
C ARG A 74 -5.96 -3.77 7.15
N PHE A 75 -6.81 -4.67 7.60
CA PHE A 75 -7.04 -4.99 9.01
C PHE A 75 -6.80 -6.47 9.29
N LEU A 76 -6.25 -6.77 10.46
CA LEU A 76 -6.10 -8.15 10.93
C LEU A 76 -7.44 -8.74 11.37
N ASP A 77 -7.71 -10.00 11.03
CA ASP A 77 -8.85 -10.73 11.63
C ASP A 77 -8.46 -11.52 12.88
N VAL A 78 -7.16 -11.65 13.12
CA VAL A 78 -6.58 -12.46 14.21
C VAL A 78 -5.48 -11.70 14.93
N GLY A 79 -5.27 -12.04 16.21
CA GLY A 79 -4.10 -11.53 16.95
C GLY A 79 -2.80 -12.13 16.41
N VAL A 80 -1.75 -11.30 16.33
CA VAL A 80 -0.44 -11.68 15.77
C VAL A 80 0.66 -11.29 16.76
N ARG A 81 1.56 -12.22 17.08
CA ARG A 81 2.69 -11.94 18.00
C ARG A 81 3.79 -11.13 17.31
N LYS A 82 4.54 -10.35 18.08
CA LYS A 82 5.76 -9.66 17.64
C LYS A 82 6.68 -10.59 16.85
N GLY A 83 7.14 -10.11 15.69
CA GLY A 83 8.06 -10.81 14.80
C GLY A 83 7.42 -11.87 13.89
N HIS A 84 6.15 -12.21 14.11
CA HIS A 84 5.43 -13.17 13.28
C HIS A 84 5.26 -12.62 11.85
N PRO A 85 5.45 -13.46 10.81
CA PRO A 85 5.24 -13.05 9.43
C PRO A 85 3.74 -12.84 9.15
N ILE A 86 3.39 -11.67 8.64
CA ILE A 86 2.03 -11.33 8.19
C ILE A 86 1.89 -11.60 6.70
N ARG A 87 2.94 -11.30 5.93
CA ARG A 87 3.02 -11.56 4.49
C ARG A 87 4.44 -11.92 4.09
N VAL A 88 4.59 -12.96 3.27
CA VAL A 88 5.86 -13.47 2.75
C VAL A 88 5.77 -13.54 1.24
N GLN A 89 6.63 -12.82 0.54
CA GLN A 89 6.67 -12.80 -0.92
C GLN A 89 8.08 -13.15 -1.41
N VAL A 90 8.16 -13.93 -2.49
CA VAL A 90 9.44 -14.25 -3.14
C VAL A 90 9.71 -13.19 -4.21
N VAL A 91 10.91 -12.62 -4.25
CA VAL A 91 11.25 -11.62 -5.27
C VAL A 91 11.15 -12.22 -6.66
N GLY A 92 10.40 -11.56 -7.55
CA GLY A 92 10.14 -12.02 -8.92
C GLY A 92 9.01 -13.05 -9.04
N SER A 93 8.32 -13.40 -7.94
CA SER A 93 7.11 -14.22 -8.00
C SER A 93 5.92 -13.40 -8.55
N PRO A 94 4.81 -14.05 -8.91
CA PRO A 94 3.56 -13.34 -9.20
C PRO A 94 3.09 -12.46 -8.06
N SER A 95 3.49 -12.77 -6.81
CA SER A 95 3.10 -11.98 -5.65
C SER A 95 3.95 -10.72 -5.43
N LEU A 96 5.15 -10.68 -6.01
CA LEU A 96 6.09 -9.57 -5.94
C LEU A 96 6.93 -9.50 -7.22
N PRO A 97 6.31 -9.16 -8.36
CA PRO A 97 7.04 -8.96 -9.61
C PRO A 97 8.07 -7.83 -9.44
N CYS A 98 9.18 -7.97 -10.17
CA CYS A 98 10.28 -7.02 -10.14
C CYS A 98 10.58 -6.49 -11.54
N TYR A 99 10.97 -5.23 -11.61
CA TYR A 99 11.22 -4.50 -12.86
C TYR A 99 12.56 -3.78 -12.78
N ARG A 100 13.28 -3.74 -13.90
CA ARG A 100 14.61 -3.13 -14.04
C ARG A 100 14.58 -1.75 -14.70
N GLY A 101 13.47 -1.39 -15.32
CA GLY A 101 13.31 -0.12 -16.01
C GLY A 101 11.90 0.07 -16.54
N GLU A 102 11.66 1.26 -17.09
CA GLU A 102 10.35 1.74 -17.54
C GLU A 102 9.75 0.87 -18.65
N GLU A 103 10.58 0.32 -19.55
CA GLU A 103 10.12 -0.54 -20.66
C GLU A 103 9.37 -1.77 -20.16
N GLU A 104 9.80 -2.34 -19.03
CA GLU A 104 9.16 -3.52 -18.43
C GLU A 104 7.84 -3.18 -17.72
N LEU A 105 7.59 -1.90 -17.43
CA LEU A 105 6.35 -1.42 -16.80
C LEU A 105 5.22 -1.17 -17.81
N VAL A 106 5.52 -1.03 -19.10
CA VAL A 106 4.51 -0.72 -20.13
C VAL A 106 3.29 -1.65 -20.06
N PRO A 107 3.43 -2.99 -19.96
CA PRO A 107 2.27 -3.88 -19.86
C PRO A 107 1.47 -3.70 -18.55
N VAL A 108 2.16 -3.37 -17.46
CA VAL A 108 1.54 -3.12 -16.15
C VAL A 108 0.72 -1.84 -16.21
N VAL A 109 1.29 -0.78 -16.75
CA VAL A 109 0.62 0.53 -16.89
C VAL A 109 -0.58 0.42 -17.83
N GLN A 110 -0.47 -0.32 -18.93
CA GLN A 110 -1.59 -0.54 -19.84
C GLN A 110 -2.74 -1.33 -19.20
N SER A 111 -2.43 -2.28 -18.32
CA SER A 111 -3.43 -3.14 -17.69
C SER A 111 -4.00 -2.58 -16.38
N LYS A 112 -3.20 -1.88 -15.58
CA LYS A 112 -3.54 -1.44 -14.22
C LYS A 112 -3.42 0.07 -14.00
N GLY A 113 -2.82 0.80 -14.94
CA GLY A 113 -2.61 2.25 -14.86
C GLY A 113 -1.38 2.66 -14.03
N VAL A 114 -0.94 3.90 -14.24
CA VAL A 114 0.20 4.50 -13.52
C VAL A 114 -0.04 4.56 -12.02
N GLN A 115 -1.27 4.85 -11.59
CA GLN A 115 -1.64 4.96 -10.18
C GLN A 115 -1.43 3.63 -9.42
N TYR A 116 -1.62 2.50 -10.09
CA TYR A 116 -1.33 1.19 -9.48
C TYR A 116 0.16 1.02 -9.17
N VAL A 117 1.02 1.44 -10.10
CA VAL A 117 2.47 1.39 -9.93
C VAL A 117 2.90 2.38 -8.84
N GLU A 118 2.37 3.61 -8.85
CA GLU A 118 2.61 4.62 -7.81
C GLU A 118 2.34 4.09 -6.39
N TYR A 119 1.15 3.49 -6.19
CA TYR A 119 0.67 3.12 -4.86
C TYR A 119 1.30 1.83 -4.33
N PHE A 120 1.66 0.89 -5.21
CA PHE A 120 2.10 -0.44 -4.78
C PHE A 120 3.53 -0.78 -5.19
N GLY A 121 4.15 0.07 -6.00
CA GLY A 121 5.55 0.02 -6.40
C GLY A 121 6.46 0.62 -5.34
N HIS A 122 7.51 -0.12 -5.01
CA HIS A 122 8.48 0.25 -3.98
C HIS A 122 9.84 -0.39 -4.26
N ALA A 123 10.91 0.17 -3.68
CA ALA A 123 12.23 -0.43 -3.74
C ALA A 123 12.49 -1.31 -2.52
N GLY A 124 13.31 -2.35 -2.71
CA GLY A 124 13.93 -3.03 -1.57
C GLY A 124 15.04 -2.19 -0.91
N PRO A 125 15.57 -2.66 0.23
CA PRO A 125 16.71 -2.06 0.91
C PRO A 125 17.90 -1.95 -0.05
N GLN A 126 18.61 -0.82 0.00
CA GLN A 126 19.74 -0.55 -0.90
C GLN A 126 20.95 -1.45 -0.61
N ASP A 127 21.04 -1.95 0.62
CA ASP A 127 22.07 -2.87 1.09
C ASP A 127 21.79 -4.33 0.72
N ALA A 128 20.58 -4.68 0.27
CA ALA A 128 20.22 -6.02 -0.20
C ALA A 128 20.54 -6.19 -1.71
N PRO A 129 21.61 -6.92 -2.09
CA PRO A 129 22.05 -7.04 -3.48
C PRO A 129 20.99 -7.62 -4.41
N GLU A 130 20.13 -8.51 -3.89
CA GLU A 130 19.05 -9.16 -4.65
C GLU A 130 17.94 -8.22 -5.10
N THR A 131 17.81 -7.05 -4.46
CA THR A 131 16.76 -6.06 -4.78
C THR A 131 17.31 -4.71 -5.24
N ARG A 132 18.64 -4.57 -5.27
CA ARG A 132 19.30 -3.32 -5.65
C ARG A 132 18.92 -2.89 -7.07
N GLY A 133 18.41 -1.67 -7.20
CA GLY A 133 17.99 -1.08 -8.47
C GLY A 133 16.72 -1.68 -9.07
N LEU A 134 16.02 -2.58 -8.34
CA LEU A 134 14.76 -3.16 -8.77
C LEU A 134 13.59 -2.38 -8.20
N LEU A 135 12.61 -2.09 -9.06
CA LEU A 135 11.26 -1.78 -8.61
C LEU A 135 10.53 -3.08 -8.30
N LEU A 136 9.98 -3.19 -7.09
CA LEU A 136 9.15 -4.30 -6.65
C LEU A 136 7.70 -3.82 -6.58
N LEU A 137 6.76 -4.66 -7.00
CA LEU A 137 5.34 -4.30 -7.02
C LEU A 137 4.55 -5.31 -6.18
N ASN A 138 3.80 -4.85 -5.17
CA ASN A 138 2.92 -5.75 -4.43
C ASN A 138 1.71 -6.13 -5.27
N ASP A 139 1.54 -7.41 -5.60
CA ASP A 139 0.39 -7.90 -6.35
C ASP A 139 -0.13 -9.21 -5.72
N PRO A 140 -1.34 -9.27 -5.12
CA PRO A 140 -2.26 -8.17 -4.95
C PRO A 140 -1.70 -7.07 -4.03
N PRO A 141 -2.29 -5.86 -4.07
CA PRO A 141 -1.86 -4.75 -3.25
C PRO A 141 -1.81 -5.02 -1.75
N ASN A 142 -0.89 -4.36 -1.06
CA ASN A 142 -0.78 -4.50 0.40
C ASN A 142 -1.85 -3.71 1.17
N TYR A 143 -2.35 -2.59 0.64
CA TYR A 143 -3.32 -1.70 1.30
C TYR A 143 -2.96 -1.34 2.75
N SER A 144 -1.66 -1.23 3.04
CA SER A 144 -1.16 -0.77 4.34
C SER A 144 -0.77 0.69 4.25
N ASN A 145 -1.24 1.52 5.17
CA ASN A 145 -0.96 2.96 5.17
C ASN A 145 0.32 3.31 5.95
N HIS A 146 0.76 4.56 5.83
CA HIS A 146 1.99 5.01 6.44
C HIS A 146 1.84 5.27 7.94
N LYS A 147 2.79 4.78 8.73
CA LYS A 147 3.11 5.27 10.08
C LYS A 147 4.62 5.25 10.31
N THR A 148 5.10 6.15 11.16
CA THR A 148 6.53 6.34 11.44
C THR A 148 7.04 5.41 12.54
N GLY A 149 8.18 4.75 12.29
CA GLY A 149 8.99 4.10 13.32
C GLY A 149 8.22 3.07 14.17
N GLU A 150 8.24 3.24 15.50
CA GLU A 150 7.62 2.31 16.44
C GLU A 150 6.08 2.26 16.35
N GLU A 151 5.44 3.25 15.72
CA GLU A 151 4.00 3.21 15.50
C GLU A 151 3.58 2.30 14.35
N ALA A 152 4.49 2.01 13.42
CA ALA A 152 4.22 1.12 12.30
C ALA A 152 3.91 -0.29 12.82
N ALA A 153 2.77 -0.86 12.43
CA ALA A 153 2.36 -2.21 12.84
C ALA A 153 3.30 -3.29 12.27
N MET A 154 3.89 -3.02 11.11
CA MET A 154 4.77 -3.93 10.39
C MET A 154 6.05 -3.25 9.94
N ARG A 155 7.11 -4.05 9.87
CA ARG A 155 8.37 -3.70 9.18
C ARG A 155 8.68 -4.73 8.11
N ILE A 156 9.48 -4.32 7.13
CA ILE A 156 9.89 -5.21 6.05
C ILE A 156 11.29 -5.75 6.36
N VAL A 157 11.46 -7.07 6.24
CA VAL A 157 12.76 -7.74 6.34
C VAL A 157 12.99 -8.55 5.07
N TYR A 158 14.21 -8.49 4.52
CA TYR A 158 14.62 -9.26 3.37
C TYR A 158 15.51 -10.43 3.81
N GLU A 159 15.06 -11.65 3.52
CA GLU A 159 15.70 -12.88 4.01
C GLU A 159 15.71 -13.93 2.88
N GLY A 160 16.89 -14.18 2.29
CA GLY A 160 17.07 -15.27 1.31
C GLY A 160 16.21 -15.12 0.05
N GLY A 161 16.19 -13.92 -0.56
CA GLY A 161 15.40 -13.63 -1.76
C GLY A 161 13.90 -13.49 -1.49
N ARG A 162 13.50 -13.35 -0.22
CA ARG A 162 12.11 -13.11 0.18
C ARG A 162 11.97 -11.76 0.85
N LYS A 163 10.85 -11.10 0.59
CA LYS A 163 10.37 -9.94 1.33
C LYS A 163 9.36 -10.43 2.38
N VAL A 164 9.58 -10.08 3.63
CA VAL A 164 8.73 -10.49 4.76
C VAL A 164 8.23 -9.28 5.51
N TYR A 165 6.91 -9.13 5.58
CA TYR A 165 6.25 -8.22 6.51
C TYR A 165 6.18 -8.90 7.88
N ARG A 166 6.88 -8.35 8.88
CA ARG A 166 6.87 -8.86 10.25
C ARG A 166 6.19 -7.86 11.18
N ALA A 167 5.35 -8.36 12.08
CA ALA A 167 4.77 -7.56 13.14
C ALA A 167 5.87 -6.92 14.01
N THR A 168 5.80 -5.62 14.28
CA THR A 168 6.80 -4.90 15.10
C THR A 168 6.56 -5.08 16.60
N ARG A 169 5.33 -5.41 16.97
CA ARG A 169 4.82 -5.68 18.33
C ARG A 169 3.72 -6.73 18.27
N ASP A 170 3.15 -7.06 19.43
CA ASP A 170 1.90 -7.82 19.46
C ASP A 170 0.77 -6.95 18.90
N LEU A 171 -0.01 -7.53 17.98
CA LEU A 171 -1.13 -6.90 17.29
C LEU A 171 -2.42 -7.65 17.64
N VAL A 172 -3.53 -6.92 17.73
CA VAL A 172 -4.84 -7.50 18.03
C VAL A 172 -5.69 -7.63 16.76
N ALA A 173 -6.73 -8.48 16.81
CA ALA A 173 -7.73 -8.53 15.75
C ALA A 173 -8.45 -7.17 15.64
N GLY A 174 -8.77 -6.74 14.42
CA GLY A 174 -9.35 -5.46 14.08
C GLY A 174 -8.34 -4.31 13.94
N GLU A 175 -7.05 -4.55 14.16
CA GLU A 175 -6.02 -3.52 14.06
C GLU A 175 -5.61 -3.27 12.60
N GLU A 176 -5.46 -2.00 12.21
CA GLU A 176 -4.99 -1.61 10.88
C GLU A 176 -3.48 -1.86 10.72
N LEU A 177 -3.14 -2.57 9.65
CA LEU A 177 -1.77 -2.83 9.23
C LEU A 177 -1.16 -1.57 8.60
N THR A 178 -0.20 -0.98 9.30
CA THR A 178 0.57 0.19 8.84
C THR A 178 2.06 -0.16 8.69
N GLN A 179 2.77 0.62 7.88
CA GLN A 179 4.20 0.44 7.61
C GLN A 179 4.92 1.79 7.48
N ASP A 180 6.23 1.80 7.70
CA ASP A 180 7.05 3.00 7.50
C ASP A 180 7.56 3.07 6.06
N TYR A 181 6.98 3.96 5.24
CA TYR A 181 7.34 4.08 3.83
C TYR A 181 8.77 4.60 3.63
N ARG A 182 9.37 5.23 4.64
CA ARG A 182 10.74 5.77 4.56
C ARG A 182 11.79 4.66 4.55
N GLU A 183 11.43 3.45 4.99
CA GLU A 183 12.26 2.25 4.92
C GLU A 183 12.47 1.77 3.49
N TYR A 184 11.64 2.20 2.53
CA TYR A 184 11.88 1.92 1.13
C TYR A 184 13.17 2.57 0.65
N GLY A 185 13.93 1.81 -0.15
CA GLY A 185 15.12 2.30 -0.81
C GLY A 185 14.82 3.26 -1.97
N LEU A 186 15.89 3.79 -2.57
CA LEU A 186 15.83 4.61 -3.76
C LEU A 186 16.01 3.76 -5.02
N VAL A 187 15.13 3.94 -6.00
CA VAL A 187 15.36 3.47 -7.37
C VAL A 187 15.22 4.70 -8.27
N GLN A 188 16.35 5.27 -8.65
CA GLN A 188 16.39 6.60 -9.28
C GLN A 188 15.50 6.67 -10.53
N TRP A 189 15.62 5.70 -11.43
CA TRP A 189 14.81 5.67 -12.65
C TRP A 189 13.30 5.62 -12.35
N TYR A 190 12.89 4.96 -11.26
CA TYR A 190 11.48 4.85 -10.89
C TYR A 190 10.94 6.17 -10.34
N GLU A 191 11.74 6.90 -9.55
CA GLU A 191 11.35 8.21 -9.04
C GLU A 191 11.30 9.25 -10.16
N GLU A 192 12.27 9.24 -11.08
CA GLU A 192 12.26 10.09 -12.29
C GLU A 192 11.05 9.76 -13.20
N TRP A 193 10.74 8.47 -13.37
CA TRP A 193 9.57 8.04 -14.11
C TRP A 193 8.27 8.53 -13.47
N LEU A 194 8.09 8.40 -12.16
CA LEU A 194 6.92 8.94 -11.46
C LEU A 194 6.82 10.46 -11.57
N ASP A 195 7.93 11.18 -11.40
CA ASP A 195 7.98 12.64 -11.51
C ASP A 195 7.54 13.09 -12.91
N SER A 196 7.99 12.40 -13.98
CA SER A 196 7.54 12.68 -15.35
C SER A 196 6.03 12.49 -15.57
N HIS A 197 5.35 11.77 -14.68
CA HIS A 197 3.90 11.58 -14.66
C HIS A 197 3.18 12.50 -13.65
N GLY A 198 3.89 13.42 -12.99
CA GLY A 198 3.38 14.29 -11.94
C GLY A 198 3.01 13.52 -10.67
N ARG A 199 3.73 12.44 -10.36
CA ARG A 199 3.48 11.48 -9.29
C ARG A 199 4.69 11.39 -8.36
N GLN A 200 4.54 10.77 -7.19
CA GLN A 200 5.64 10.56 -6.26
C GLN A 200 5.66 9.14 -5.69
N SER A 201 6.83 8.65 -5.30
CA SER A 201 6.96 7.31 -4.74
C SER A 201 6.38 7.24 -3.32
N SER A 202 5.96 6.05 -2.88
CA SER A 202 5.61 5.82 -1.46
C SER A 202 6.72 6.28 -0.53
N ARG A 203 7.99 6.07 -0.92
CA ARG A 203 9.16 6.55 -0.17
C ARG A 203 9.14 8.07 0.01
N ALA A 204 9.05 8.82 -1.09
CA ALA A 204 9.04 10.29 -1.07
C ALA A 204 7.87 10.82 -0.24
N LEU A 205 6.69 10.22 -0.40
CA LEU A 205 5.51 10.54 0.42
C LEU A 205 5.76 10.30 1.92
N GLY A 206 6.39 9.19 2.30
CA GLY A 206 6.71 8.90 3.70
C GLY A 206 7.57 9.99 4.36
N HIS A 207 8.55 10.54 3.62
CA HIS A 207 9.36 11.66 4.10
C HIS A 207 8.51 12.94 4.21
N ALA A 208 7.72 13.26 3.19
CA ALA A 208 6.86 14.45 3.21
C ALA A 208 5.84 14.45 4.37
N LEU A 209 5.24 13.29 4.67
CA LEU A 209 4.30 13.15 5.79
C LEU A 209 5.00 13.32 7.15
N SER A 210 6.23 12.79 7.30
CA SER A 210 7.00 12.88 8.54
C SER A 210 7.55 14.28 8.83
N GLU A 211 7.84 15.06 7.79
CA GLU A 211 8.29 16.45 7.95
C GLU A 211 7.16 17.39 8.41
N GLY A 212 5.91 17.05 8.09
CA GLY A 212 4.72 17.80 8.51
C GLY A 212 4.26 17.54 9.95
N GLU A 213 4.72 16.46 10.59
CA GLU A 213 4.38 16.14 11.99
C GLU A 213 5.16 16.99 13.02
N GLY A 214 6.11 17.81 12.55
CA GLY A 214 7.02 18.61 13.39
C GLY A 214 6.77 20.12 13.42
N SER A 215 5.66 20.63 12.87
CA SER A 215 5.36 22.08 12.77
C SER A 215 4.16 22.53 13.59
#